data_AF-A0A959NFF9-F1
#
_entry.id   AF-A0A959NFF9-F1
#
_cell.length_a   1.000
_cell.length_b   1.000
_cell.length_c   1.000
_cell.angle_alpha   90.00
_cell.angle_beta   90.00
_cell.angle_gamma   90.00
#
_symmetry.space_group_name_H-M   'P 1'
#
loop_
_entity.id
_entity.type
_entity.pdbx_description
1 polymer ?
#
loop_
_entity_poly.entity_id
_entity_poly.type
_entity_poly.pdbx_seq_one_letter_code
_entity_poly.pdbx_strand_id
1 'polypeptide(L)'
;EEIQPEEVAILFDKNIGIAKKLMMDKNHDYGEAWRSMSQESFVDLILMKLQRIRQILNNDGKTIMSEGIDANYLDMINYAVFALILM
;
A
#
# COMPACT_ATOMS: atom_id res chain seq x y z
N GLU A 1 -17.38 -2.77 -16.26
CA GLU A 1 -17.78 -1.72 -17.20
C GLU A 1 -16.68 -0.68 -17.27
N GLU A 2 -16.59 0.04 -18.38
CA GLU A 2 -15.68 1.17 -18.51
C GLU A 2 -16.17 2.31 -17.63
N ILE A 3 -15.29 2.80 -16.75
CA ILE A 3 -15.61 3.85 -15.77
C ILE A 3 -15.37 5.20 -16.47
N GLN A 4 -16.28 6.16 -16.26
CA GLN A 4 -16.13 7.49 -16.86
C GLN A 4 -14.90 8.22 -16.32
N PRO A 5 -14.18 9.02 -17.13
CA PRO A 5 -12.97 9.71 -16.69
C PRO A 5 -13.14 10.55 -15.42
N GLU A 6 -14.29 11.21 -15.27
CA GLU A 6 -14.61 12.03 -14.09
C GLU A 6 -14.72 11.18 -12.82
N GLU A 7 -15.32 9.99 -12.94
CA GLU A 7 -15.44 9.05 -11.83
C GLU A 7 -14.09 8.44 -11.46
N VAL A 8 -13.23 8.15 -12.46
CA VAL A 8 -11.85 7.71 -12.22
C VAL A 8 -11.08 8.75 -11.43
N ALA A 9 -11.20 10.04 -11.79
CA ALA A 9 -10.51 11.12 -11.07
C ALA A 9 -10.94 11.20 -9.60
N ILE A 10 -12.25 11.12 -9.33
CA ILE A 10 -12.80 11.13 -7.97
C ILE A 10 -12.28 9.94 -7.15
N LEU A 11 -12.30 8.74 -7.75
CA LEU A 11 -11.80 7.53 -7.10
C LEU A 11 -10.30 7.60 -6.85
N PHE A 12 -9.53 8.14 -7.79
CA PHE A 12 -8.09 8.34 -7.63
C PHE A 12 -7.79 9.27 -6.45
N ASP A 13 -8.39 10.46 -6.41
CA ASP A 13 -8.17 11.44 -5.35
C ASP A 13 -8.54 10.89 -3.97
N LYS A 14 -9.65 10.14 -3.90
CA LYS A 14 -10.06 9.45 -2.68
C LYS A 14 -8.99 8.45 -2.22
N ASN A 15 -8.55 7.55 -3.09
CA ASN A 15 -7.64 6.46 -2.71
C ASN A 15 -6.22 6.96 -2.41
N ILE A 16 -5.71 7.93 -3.17
CA ILE A 16 -4.40 8.53 -2.87
C ILE A 16 -4.44 9.32 -1.55
N GLY A 17 -5.57 9.96 -1.23
CA GLY A 17 -5.79 10.60 0.06
C GLY A 17 -5.73 9.61 1.23
N ILE A 18 -6.33 8.43 1.08
CA ILE A 18 -6.26 7.35 2.08
C ILE A 18 -4.83 6.82 2.22
N ALA A 19 -4.14 6.56 1.11
CA ALA A 19 -2.76 6.08 1.12
C ALA A 19 -1.81 7.08 1.82
N LYS A 20 -1.95 8.37 1.48
CA LYS A 20 -1.18 9.46 2.10
C LYS A 20 -1.47 9.58 3.59
N LYS A 21 -2.73 9.46 4.01
CA LYS A 21 -3.07 9.48 5.43
C LYS A 21 -2.40 8.32 6.18
N LEU A 22 -2.51 7.10 5.65
CA LEU A 22 -1.84 5.92 6.23
C LEU A 22 -0.32 6.11 6.32
N MET A 23 0.30 6.69 5.29
CA MET A 23 1.73 7.02 5.30
C MET A 23 2.09 7.98 6.44
N MET A 24 1.28 9.03 6.62
CA MET A 24 1.50 10.03 7.68
C MET A 24 1.32 9.42 9.07
N ASP A 25 0.29 8.58 9.26
CA ASP A 25 0.05 7.87 10.52
C ASP A 25 1.24 6.95 10.85
N LYS A 26 1.74 6.18 9.87
CA LYS A 26 2.94 5.34 10.06
C LYS A 26 4.21 6.15 10.34
N ASN A 27 4.41 7.27 9.65
CA ASN A 27 5.54 8.16 9.93
C ASN A 27 5.45 8.79 11.33
N HIS A 28 4.25 8.99 11.87
CA HIS A 28 4.08 9.44 13.24
C HIS A 28 4.51 8.34 14.24
N ASP A 29 4.09 7.10 14.01
CA ASP A 29 4.36 5.97 14.91
C ASP A 29 5.83 5.51 14.86
N TYR A 30 6.44 5.48 13.68
CA TYR A 30 7.76 4.89 13.44
C TYR A 30 8.84 5.90 13.02
N GLY A 31 8.49 7.19 12.93
CA GLY A 31 9.35 8.20 12.32
C GLY A 31 9.60 7.94 10.83
N GLU A 32 10.64 8.56 10.28
CA GLU A 32 11.08 8.33 8.90
C GLU A 32 12.04 7.14 8.78
N ALA A 33 11.80 6.05 9.54
CA ALA A 33 12.69 4.88 9.57
C ALA A 33 12.95 4.28 8.16
N TRP A 34 11.98 4.43 7.25
CA TRP A 34 12.11 4.01 5.85
C TRP A 34 13.24 4.72 5.10
N ARG A 35 13.68 5.92 5.52
CA ARG A 35 14.81 6.62 4.90
C ARG A 35 16.15 5.93 5.10
N SER A 36 16.25 5.05 6.09
CA SER A 36 17.45 4.24 6.33
C SER A 36 17.42 2.89 5.61
N MET A 37 16.37 2.61 4.84
CA MET A 37 16.23 1.36 4.08
C MET A 37 16.83 1.48 2.68
N SER A 38 17.23 0.35 2.10
CA SER A 38 17.67 0.31 0.69
C SER A 38 16.48 0.27 -0.27
N GLN A 39 16.69 0.61 -1.54
CA GLN A 39 15.62 0.53 -2.54
C GLN A 39 15.10 -0.89 -2.75
N GLU A 40 16.00 -1.88 -2.72
CA GLU A 40 15.69 -3.30 -2.85
C GLU A 40 14.76 -3.77 -1.73
N SER A 41 14.92 -3.19 -0.53
CA SER A 41 14.06 -3.50 0.62
C SER A 41 12.58 -3.18 0.34
N PHE A 42 12.29 -2.10 -0.41
CA PHE A 42 10.90 -1.78 -0.78
C PHE A 42 10.33 -2.77 -1.79
N VAL A 43 11.15 -3.29 -2.71
CA VAL A 43 10.74 -4.33 -3.66
C VAL A 43 10.34 -5.59 -2.90
N ASP A 44 11.16 -6.03 -1.94
CA ASP A 44 10.87 -7.20 -1.11
C ASP A 44 9.58 -7.02 -0.30
N LEU A 45 9.38 -5.83 0.28
CA LEU A 45 8.14 -5.51 1.00
C LEU A 45 6.90 -5.53 0.10
N ILE A 46 7.00 -5.03 -1.13
CA ILE A 46 5.91 -5.07 -2.11
C ILE A 46 5.58 -6.52 -2.49
N LEU A 47 6.59 -7.35 -2.77
CA LEU A 47 6.40 -8.76 -3.09
C LEU A 47 5.76 -9.53 -1.94
N MET A 48 6.16 -9.25 -0.70
CA MET A 48 5.55 -9.84 0.50
C MET A 48 4.07 -9.48 0.62
N LYS A 49 3.69 -8.21 0.39
CA LYS A 49 2.29 -7.76 0.42
C LYS A 49 1.46 -8.38 -0.71
N LEU A 50 2.04 -8.53 -1.90
CA LEU A 50 1.39 -9.23 -3.01
C LEU A 50 1.15 -10.72 -2.68
N GLN A 51 2.15 -11.41 -2.13
CA GLN A 51 2.00 -12.78 -1.67
C GLN A 51 0.91 -12.90 -0.58
N ARG A 52 0.82 -11.90 0.31
CA ARG A 52 -0.22 -11.87 1.34
C ARG A 52 -1.62 -11.79 0.73
N ILE A 53 -1.83 -10.92 -0.25
CA ILE A 53 -3.12 -10.82 -0.95
C ILE A 53 -3.48 -12.16 -1.59
N ARG A 54 -2.52 -12.84 -2.25
CA ARG A 54 -2.74 -14.17 -2.84
C ARG A 54 -3.17 -15.20 -1.80
N GLN A 55 -2.57 -15.20 -0.61
CA GLN A 55 -2.98 -16.10 0.47
C GLN A 55 -4.40 -15.82 0.97
N ILE A 56 -4.77 -14.55 1.10
CA ILE A 56 -6.12 -14.16 1.52
C ILE A 56 -7.16 -14.64 0.49
N LEU A 57 -6.89 -14.44 -0.80
CA LEU A 57 -7.76 -14.91 -1.88
C LEU A 57 -7.87 -16.44 -1.89
N ASN A 58 -6.76 -17.17 -1.71
CA ASN A 58 -6.76 -18.63 -1.61
C ASN A 58 -7.50 -19.17 -0.39
N ASN A 59 -7.73 -18.34 0.63
CA ASN A 59 -8.48 -18.69 1.83
C ASN A 59 -9.93 -18.18 1.77
N ASP A 60 -10.48 -17.97 0.57
CA ASP A 60 -11.82 -17.43 0.31
C ASP A 60 -12.08 -16.10 1.05
N GLY A 61 -11.05 -15.25 1.14
CA GLY A 61 -11.14 -13.96 1.82
C GLY A 61 -11.11 -14.04 3.35
N LYS A 62 -11.04 -15.24 3.96
CA LYS A 62 -10.99 -15.39 5.42
C LYS A 62 -9.63 -14.94 5.95
N THR A 63 -9.63 -14.03 6.92
CA THR A 63 -8.43 -13.60 7.65
C THR A 63 -8.56 -14.01 9.11
N ILE A 64 -7.53 -14.65 9.66
CA ILE A 64 -7.61 -15.19 11.03
C ILE A 64 -7.42 -14.07 12.07
N MET A 65 -6.55 -13.07 11.80
CA MET A 65 -6.36 -11.82 12.58
C MET A 65 -5.61 -10.77 11.75
N SER A 66 -5.81 -10.75 10.43
CA SER A 66 -4.95 -10.00 9.50
C SER A 66 -5.64 -8.77 8.94
N GLU A 67 -4.82 -7.75 8.65
CA GLU A 67 -5.19 -6.66 7.76
C GLU A 67 -5.77 -7.22 6.44
N GLY A 68 -6.84 -6.58 5.96
CA GLY A 68 -7.53 -6.96 4.72
C GLY A 68 -6.73 -6.62 3.46
N ILE A 69 -7.28 -6.96 2.30
CA ILE A 69 -6.64 -6.76 1.00
C ILE A 69 -6.31 -5.27 0.76
N ASP A 70 -7.23 -4.36 1.08
CA ASP A 70 -7.06 -2.92 0.84
C ASP A 70 -5.83 -2.35 1.56
N ALA A 71 -5.63 -2.72 2.83
CA ALA A 71 -4.47 -2.29 3.60
C ALA A 71 -3.15 -2.74 2.96
N ASN A 72 -3.12 -3.94 2.38
CA ASN A 72 -1.93 -4.44 1.67
C ASN A 72 -1.67 -3.64 0.38
N TYR A 73 -2.71 -3.20 -0.33
CA TYR A 73 -2.56 -2.31 -1.49
C TYR A 73 -2.02 -0.93 -1.10
N LEU A 74 -2.57 -0.33 -0.05
CA LEU A 74 -2.12 0.97 0.45
C LEU A 74 -0.65 0.93 0.87
N ASP A 75 -0.21 -0.16 1.50
CA ASP A 75 1.19 -0.38 1.85
C ASP A 75 2.10 -0.46 0.62
N MET A 76 1.70 -1.22 -0.41
CA MET A 76 2.48 -1.29 -1.65
C MET A 76 2.63 0.08 -2.33
N ILE A 77 1.56 0.89 -2.35
CA ILE A 77 1.61 2.26 -2.87
C ILE A 77 2.62 3.09 -2.08
N ASN A 78 2.57 3.04 -0.74
CA ASN A 78 3.48 3.81 0.10
C ASN A 78 4.94 3.37 -0.06
N TYR A 79 5.21 2.06 -0.17
CA TYR A 79 6.57 1.57 -0.44
C TYR A 79 7.10 2.02 -1.80
N ALA A 80 6.25 2.04 -2.84
CA ALA A 80 6.64 2.57 -4.15
C ALA A 80 6.96 4.08 -4.07
N VAL A 81 6.16 4.86 -3.34
CA VAL A 81 6.42 6.29 -3.11
C VAL A 81 7.73 6.50 -2.34
N PHE A 82 8.01 5.73 -1.30
CA PHE A 82 9.28 5.81 -0.56
C PHE A 82 10.48 5.51 -1.44
N ALA A 83 10.39 4.48 -2.29
CA ALA A 83 11.44 4.15 -3.24
C ALA A 83 11.70 5.30 -4.23
N LEU A 84 10.63 5.94 -4.74
CA LEU A 84 10.73 7.11 -5.63
C LEU A 84 11.32 8.34 -4.94
N ILE A 85 11.06 8.55 -3.65
CA ILE A 85 11.62 9.69 -2.89
C ILE A 85 13.12 9.48 -2.60
N LEU A 86 13.58 8.25 -2.45
CA LEU A 86 14.99 7.92 -2.17
C LEU A 86 15.89 7.90 -3.42
N MET A 87 15.32 8.03 -4.62
CA MET A 87 16.09 8.25 -5.86
C MET A 87 16.71 9.65 -5.90
#